data_AF-A0A917VU21-F1
#
_entry.id   AF-A0A917VU21-F1
#
_cell.length_a   1.000
_cell.length_b   1.000
_cell.length_c   1.000
_cell.angle_alpha   90.00
_cell.angle_beta   90.00
_cell.angle_gamma   90.00
#
_symmetry.space_group_name_H-M   'P 1'
#
loop_
_entity.id
_entity.type
_entity.pdbx_description
1 polymer ?
#
loop_
_entity_poly.entity_id
_entity_poly.type
_entity_poly.pdbx_seq_one_letter_code
_entity_poly.pdbx_strand_id
1 'polypeptide(L)'
;MGLGEKAEQAAQALVHFYRTTGGLMCEGAYRIERAHGGSHILWQLPEGQMWPRPDPVGVRHYQPTAVETAMAERRLDTDVRFSDEMLKDVREASSVSIRKMRSTDGELNIYKPEAGENYDGLFHFRPYRGAQTDREVSAYRLDEALGFGRIPPTARTAGVAGMESGRTGSGMIQQFVESGPGRAAREYGKPQQQQVGVLDYIMGNLDRRPANFRTVYHDDGTFDLLAIDHGRAFPESFDPFEVPMSSDFLELWAGKGEDLQPEILAALDRVDVAQLHSALSDTGLSENATSGAVERFKYLRELRRIPQYISHD
;
A
#
# COMPACT_ATOMS: atom_id res chain seq x y z
N MET A 1 28.20 -1.51 11.67
CA MET A 1 28.28 -1.26 10.21
C MET A 1 27.24 -0.20 9.89
N GLY A 2 27.69 0.97 9.45
CA GLY A 2 26.80 2.11 9.19
C GLY A 2 25.94 1.88 7.94
N LEU A 3 24.80 2.58 7.82
CA LEU A 3 23.96 2.56 6.62
C LEU A 3 24.76 2.93 5.35
N GLY A 4 25.76 3.81 5.49
CA GLY A 4 26.71 4.16 4.43
C GLY A 4 27.56 2.99 3.95
N GLU A 5 28.11 2.16 4.86
CA GLU A 5 28.93 0.99 4.51
C GLU A 5 28.11 -0.12 3.83
N LYS A 6 26.82 -0.27 4.19
CA LYS A 6 25.91 -1.20 3.51
C LYS A 6 25.57 -0.74 2.09
N ALA A 7 25.41 0.58 1.89
CA ALA A 7 25.23 1.17 0.56
C ALA A 7 26.51 1.07 -0.28
N GLU A 8 27.69 1.21 0.33
CA GLU A 8 28.99 1.10 -0.34
C GLU A 8 29.31 -0.35 -0.77
N GLN A 9 28.90 -1.36 0.02
CA GLN A 9 28.97 -2.75 -0.39
C GLN A 9 27.94 -3.11 -1.48
N ALA A 10 26.76 -2.48 -1.50
CA ALA A 10 25.81 -2.61 -2.60
C ALA A 10 26.28 -1.88 -3.88
N ALA A 11 27.15 -0.86 -3.74
CA ALA A 11 27.64 -0.03 -4.84
C ALA A 11 28.74 -0.66 -5.71
N GLN A 12 29.10 -1.94 -5.49
CA GLN A 12 29.93 -2.68 -6.47
C GLN A 12 29.14 -3.24 -7.66
N ALA A 13 27.82 -3.02 -7.73
CA ALA A 13 26.99 -3.34 -8.89
C ALA A 13 26.75 -2.07 -9.75
N LEU A 14 26.84 -2.23 -11.08
CA LEU A 14 26.75 -1.15 -12.07
C LEU A 14 25.63 -0.13 -11.78
N VAL A 15 26.02 1.14 -11.63
CA VAL A 15 25.10 2.29 -11.69
C VAL A 15 24.55 2.41 -13.11
N HIS A 16 23.42 1.75 -13.38
CA HIS A 16 22.66 1.98 -14.62
C HIS A 16 21.62 3.07 -14.38
N PHE A 17 21.76 4.17 -15.13
CA PHE A 17 20.82 5.28 -15.16
C PHE A 17 19.43 4.80 -15.60
N TYR A 18 18.43 4.95 -14.73
CA TYR A 18 17.04 4.65 -15.05
C TYR A 18 16.49 5.70 -16.02
N ARG A 19 15.89 5.25 -17.13
CA ARG A 19 15.02 6.08 -17.96
C ARG A 19 13.58 5.77 -17.59
N THR A 20 12.89 6.74 -17.01
CA THR A 20 11.42 6.74 -17.01
C THR A 20 10.93 6.79 -18.47
N THR A 21 9.68 6.37 -18.72
CA THR A 21 9.00 6.52 -20.02
C THR A 21 8.96 7.97 -20.54
N GLY A 22 9.35 8.97 -19.72
CA GLY A 22 9.56 10.37 -20.08
C GLY A 22 11.01 10.80 -20.38
N GLY A 23 11.98 9.87 -20.45
CA GLY A 23 13.34 10.14 -20.93
C GLY A 23 14.27 10.91 -19.97
N LEU A 24 13.82 11.28 -18.78
CA LEU A 24 14.65 11.93 -17.77
C LEU A 24 15.44 10.89 -16.96
N MET A 25 16.76 11.07 -16.91
CA MET A 25 17.63 10.36 -15.96
C MET A 25 17.32 10.86 -14.55
N CYS A 26 17.04 9.97 -13.60
CA CYS A 26 16.89 10.34 -12.19
C CYS A 26 18.13 9.90 -11.40
N GLU A 27 18.87 10.85 -10.85
CA GLU A 27 19.88 10.58 -9.83
C GLU A 27 19.22 9.94 -8.58
N GLY A 28 19.94 9.11 -7.81
CA GLY A 28 19.45 8.54 -6.54
C GLY A 28 18.62 7.23 -6.62
N ALA A 29 18.44 6.66 -7.81
CA ALA A 29 17.94 5.29 -7.99
C ALA A 29 19.10 4.31 -8.16
N TYR A 30 19.09 3.24 -7.36
CA TYR A 30 20.08 2.18 -7.35
C TYR A 30 19.44 0.88 -7.82
N ARG A 31 20.07 0.23 -8.80
CA ARG A 31 19.73 -1.16 -9.13
C ARG A 31 20.46 -2.05 -8.12
N ILE A 32 19.71 -2.86 -7.39
CA ILE A 32 20.31 -3.91 -6.56
C ILE A 32 20.09 -5.24 -7.25
N GLU A 33 21.20 -5.90 -7.58
CA GLU A 33 21.19 -7.29 -8.03
C GLU A 33 21.34 -8.20 -6.81
N ARG A 34 20.40 -9.12 -6.61
CA ARG A 34 20.49 -10.14 -5.56
C ARG A 34 21.35 -11.32 -6.04
N ALA A 35 22.11 -11.91 -5.13
CA ALA A 35 23.00 -13.05 -5.40
C ALA A 35 22.28 -14.30 -5.96
N HIS A 36 20.95 -14.38 -5.82
CA HIS A 36 20.12 -15.51 -6.26
C HIS A 36 19.24 -15.20 -7.49
N GLY A 37 19.57 -14.15 -8.25
CA GLY A 37 18.69 -13.60 -9.29
C GLY A 37 17.69 -12.60 -8.69
N GLY A 38 17.25 -11.62 -9.46
CA GLY A 38 16.46 -10.50 -8.97
C GLY A 38 17.15 -9.15 -9.13
N SER A 39 16.56 -8.21 -9.88
CA SER A 39 16.96 -6.80 -9.83
C SER A 39 15.79 -5.86 -9.53
N HIS A 40 15.85 -5.17 -8.39
CA HIS A 40 14.84 -4.19 -7.98
C HIS A 40 15.47 -2.80 -7.80
N ILE A 41 14.61 -1.79 -7.74
CA ILE A 41 15.01 -0.39 -7.63
C ILE A 41 14.94 0.01 -6.16
N LEU A 42 16.07 0.45 -5.61
CA LEU A 42 16.08 1.17 -4.34
C LEU A 42 16.32 2.65 -4.58
N TRP A 43 15.54 3.46 -3.92
CA TRP A 43 15.66 4.90 -3.91
C TRP A 43 16.28 5.35 -2.61
N GLN A 44 17.32 6.19 -2.73
CA GLN A 44 17.82 6.96 -1.61
C GLN A 44 17.19 8.35 -1.64
N LEU A 45 16.79 8.84 -0.48
CA LEU A 45 16.42 10.23 -0.32
C LEU A 45 17.70 11.07 -0.18
N PRO A 46 17.99 12.03 -1.08
CA PRO A 46 19.07 12.98 -0.89
C PRO A 46 18.86 13.76 0.42
N GLU A 47 19.93 14.05 1.17
CA GLU A 47 19.82 14.77 2.44
C GLU A 47 19.01 16.06 2.29
N GLY A 48 17.87 16.13 3.00
CA GLY A 48 17.04 17.32 3.07
C GLY A 48 16.17 17.63 1.84
N GLN A 49 16.13 16.77 0.81
CA GLN A 49 15.37 17.05 -0.41
C GLN A 49 14.44 15.90 -0.82
N MET A 50 13.13 16.18 -0.76
CA MET A 50 12.09 15.30 -1.32
C MET A 50 12.07 15.42 -2.84
N TRP A 51 11.81 14.30 -3.53
CA TRP A 51 11.55 14.33 -4.95
C TRP A 51 10.21 15.02 -5.25
N PRO A 52 10.06 15.69 -6.41
CA PRO A 52 8.75 16.13 -6.86
C PRO A 52 7.85 14.90 -7.04
N ARG A 53 6.60 15.04 -6.64
CA ARG A 53 5.56 14.05 -6.94
C ARG A 53 5.49 13.86 -8.46
N PRO A 54 5.43 12.61 -8.96
CA PRO A 54 5.24 12.37 -10.38
C PRO A 54 4.00 13.12 -10.88
N ASP A 55 4.12 13.79 -12.03
CA ASP A 55 2.95 14.38 -12.67
C ASP A 55 1.98 13.24 -13.02
N PRO A 56 0.69 13.35 -12.68
CA PRO A 56 -0.30 12.40 -13.16
C PRO A 56 -0.27 12.42 -14.69
N VAL A 57 -0.15 11.25 -15.30
CA VAL A 57 -0.04 11.12 -16.75
C VAL A 57 -1.40 11.45 -17.38
N GLY A 58 -1.61 12.70 -17.76
CA GLY A 58 -2.75 13.12 -18.57
C GLY A 58 -4.04 13.43 -17.79
N VAL A 59 -5.18 13.23 -18.47
CA VAL A 59 -6.53 13.47 -17.93
C VAL A 59 -6.87 12.34 -16.97
N ARG A 60 -7.44 12.66 -15.79
CA ARG A 60 -7.92 11.62 -14.87
C ARG A 60 -9.04 10.82 -15.54
N HIS A 61 -8.83 9.51 -15.65
CA HIS A 61 -9.74 8.58 -16.30
C HIS A 61 -10.54 7.74 -15.30
N TYR A 62 -10.05 7.60 -14.07
CA TYR A 62 -10.75 6.94 -12.99
C TYR A 62 -11.87 7.83 -12.43
N GLN A 63 -13.03 7.21 -12.25
CA GLN A 63 -14.17 7.79 -11.55
C GLN A 63 -14.26 7.13 -10.17
N PRO A 64 -13.99 7.87 -9.07
CA PRO A 64 -14.17 7.35 -7.73
C PRO A 64 -15.60 6.86 -7.50
N THR A 65 -15.75 5.80 -6.71
CA THR A 65 -17.07 5.35 -6.29
C THR A 65 -17.72 6.37 -5.37
N ALA A 66 -19.04 6.25 -5.18
CA ALA A 66 -19.76 7.05 -4.20
C ALA A 66 -19.17 6.93 -2.78
N VAL A 67 -18.60 5.77 -2.43
CA VAL A 67 -17.94 5.55 -1.14
C VAL A 67 -16.63 6.32 -1.06
N GLU A 68 -15.76 6.23 -2.08
CA GLU A 68 -14.52 7.01 -2.10
C GLU A 68 -14.80 8.53 -2.14
N THR A 69 -15.78 8.98 -2.93
CA THR A 69 -16.19 10.38 -3.00
C THR A 69 -16.71 10.88 -1.65
N ALA A 70 -17.62 10.14 -1.01
CA ALA A 70 -18.15 10.50 0.30
C ALA A 70 -17.04 10.56 1.37
N MET A 71 -16.08 9.63 1.31
CA MET A 71 -14.89 9.70 2.13
C MET A 71 -14.11 10.98 1.83
N ALA A 72 -13.73 11.27 0.58
CA ALA A 72 -12.93 12.43 0.20
C ALA A 72 -13.54 13.78 0.62
N GLU A 73 -14.87 13.89 0.60
CA GLU A 73 -15.62 15.10 0.97
C GLU A 73 -15.82 15.26 2.48
N ARG A 74 -15.52 14.22 3.26
CA ARG A 74 -15.70 14.20 4.71
C ARG A 74 -14.79 15.23 5.39
N ARG A 75 -15.40 16.12 6.18
CA ARG A 75 -14.69 17.16 6.93
C ARG A 75 -14.30 16.64 8.30
N LEU A 76 -13.00 16.57 8.56
CA LEU A 76 -12.45 16.24 9.87
C LEU A 76 -12.59 17.44 10.81
N ASP A 77 -12.98 17.18 12.05
CA ASP A 77 -13.25 18.22 13.07
C ASP A 77 -12.39 17.98 14.32
N THR A 78 -12.68 16.92 15.06
CA THR A 78 -12.13 16.71 16.41
C THR A 78 -11.16 15.55 16.47
N ASP A 79 -10.01 15.73 17.15
CA ASP A 79 -9.10 14.63 17.47
C ASP A 79 -9.71 13.74 18.56
N VAL A 80 -9.73 12.44 18.31
CA VAL A 80 -10.23 11.44 19.24
C VAL A 80 -9.05 10.56 19.66
N ARG A 81 -8.79 10.51 20.96
CA ARG A 81 -7.72 9.68 21.51
C ARG A 81 -7.96 8.21 21.17
N PHE A 82 -6.89 7.52 20.75
CA PHE A 82 -6.86 6.06 20.67
C PHE A 82 -7.09 5.43 22.05
N SER A 83 -7.69 4.23 22.08
CA SER A 83 -7.73 3.43 23.31
C SER A 83 -6.30 3.05 23.73
N ASP A 84 -6.09 2.74 25.01
CA ASP A 84 -4.75 2.38 25.50
C ASP A 84 -4.19 1.10 24.86
N GLU A 85 -5.07 0.19 24.43
CA GLU A 85 -4.68 -0.99 23.65
C GLU A 85 -4.20 -0.59 22.25
N MET A 86 -4.98 0.20 21.52
CA MET A 86 -4.59 0.70 20.19
C MET A 86 -3.35 1.59 20.23
N LEU A 87 -3.12 2.31 21.34
CA LEU A 87 -1.91 3.11 21.51
C LEU A 87 -0.64 2.25 21.54
N LYS A 88 -0.70 0.98 21.95
CA LYS A 88 0.45 0.08 21.85
C LYS A 88 0.78 -0.20 20.38
N ASP A 89 -0.23 -0.55 19.60
CA ASP A 89 -0.10 -0.85 18.18
C ASP A 89 0.38 0.39 17.39
N VAL A 90 -0.19 1.56 17.64
CA VAL A 90 0.20 2.82 16.98
C VAL A 90 1.63 3.24 17.34
N ARG A 91 2.07 3.02 18.58
CA ARG A 91 3.45 3.31 19.01
C ARG A 91 4.45 2.35 18.38
N GLU A 92 4.10 1.07 18.25
CA GLU A 92 4.91 0.08 17.53
C GLU A 92 4.97 0.38 16.02
N ALA A 93 3.92 0.94 15.42
CA ALA A 93 3.84 1.34 14.01
C ALA A 93 4.67 2.61 13.64
N SER A 94 5.44 3.17 14.60
CA SER A 94 6.48 4.21 14.42
C SER A 94 6.07 5.61 13.93
N SER A 95 4.80 5.87 13.61
CA SER A 95 4.38 7.17 13.06
C SER A 95 3.64 8.04 14.08
N VAL A 96 4.34 9.05 14.62
CA VAL A 96 3.80 10.13 15.49
C VAL A 96 2.75 11.03 14.81
N SER A 97 2.39 10.74 13.55
CA SER A 97 1.49 11.56 12.74
C SER A 97 0.13 10.91 12.46
N ILE A 98 -0.08 9.63 12.80
CA ILE A 98 -1.38 8.96 12.66
C ILE A 98 -2.36 9.52 13.70
N ARG A 99 -3.55 9.94 13.26
CA ARG A 99 -4.59 10.49 14.13
C ARG A 99 -5.90 9.75 13.94
N LYS A 100 -6.62 9.53 15.04
CA LYS A 100 -8.03 9.12 15.00
C LYS A 100 -8.87 10.39 15.10
N MET A 101 -9.69 10.66 14.09
CA MET A 101 -10.40 11.92 13.91
C MET A 101 -11.89 11.66 13.78
N ARG A 102 -12.69 12.47 14.47
CA ARG A 102 -14.13 12.56 14.23
C ARG A 102 -14.41 13.57 13.14
N SER A 103 -15.28 13.20 12.21
CA SER A 103 -15.78 14.09 11.17
C SER A 103 -17.09 14.78 11.55
N THR A 104 -17.47 15.81 10.78
CA THR A 104 -18.69 16.61 11.04
C THR A 104 -19.99 15.82 10.92
N ASP A 105 -19.96 14.68 10.23
CA ASP A 105 -21.07 13.72 10.14
C ASP A 105 -21.12 12.75 11.35
N GLY A 106 -20.18 12.88 12.30
CA GLY A 106 -20.10 12.07 13.52
C GLY A 106 -19.22 10.83 13.40
N GLU A 107 -18.79 10.46 12.19
CA GLU A 107 -18.02 9.24 11.91
C GLU A 107 -16.58 9.32 12.42
N LEU A 108 -15.98 8.16 12.70
CA LEU A 108 -14.58 8.05 13.11
C LEU A 108 -13.71 7.66 11.92
N ASN A 109 -12.52 8.23 11.86
CA ASN A 109 -11.59 8.08 10.73
C ASN A 109 -10.16 7.97 11.24
N ILE A 110 -9.32 7.24 10.52
CA ILE A 110 -7.87 7.38 10.59
C ILE A 110 -7.45 8.45 9.59
N TYR A 111 -6.65 9.40 10.04
CA TYR A 111 -6.05 10.44 9.21
C TYR A 111 -4.53 10.32 9.28
N LYS A 112 -3.88 10.19 8.11
CA LYS A 112 -2.43 10.21 7.97
C LYS A 112 -2.04 11.42 7.09
N PRO A 113 -1.43 12.48 7.65
CA PRO A 113 -1.00 13.65 6.87
C PRO A 113 0.24 13.33 6.02
N GLU A 114 0.32 13.89 4.81
CA GLU A 114 1.51 13.75 3.96
C GLU A 114 2.76 14.36 4.61
N ALA A 115 2.58 15.37 5.46
CA ALA A 115 3.65 16.01 6.19
C ALA A 115 4.32 15.09 7.23
N GLY A 116 3.63 14.02 7.62
CA GLY A 116 4.08 13.08 8.63
C GLY A 116 4.54 11.75 8.07
N GLU A 117 4.66 11.63 6.75
CA GLU A 117 5.26 10.46 6.10
C GLU A 117 6.75 10.38 6.44
N ASN A 118 7.20 9.22 6.90
CA ASN A 118 8.59 8.98 7.23
C ASN A 118 9.29 8.21 6.12
N TYR A 119 10.43 8.73 5.65
CA TYR A 119 11.28 8.16 4.62
C TYR A 119 12.74 7.99 5.10
N ASP A 120 12.93 7.36 6.26
CA ASP A 120 14.26 6.95 6.75
C ASP A 120 14.80 5.71 6.02
N GLY A 121 15.82 5.88 5.16
CA GLY A 121 16.62 4.78 4.59
C GLY A 121 16.50 4.57 3.08
N LEU A 122 16.53 3.29 2.67
CA LEU A 122 16.37 2.87 1.27
C LEU A 122 14.92 2.42 1.03
N PHE A 123 14.33 2.92 -0.04
CA PHE A 123 12.93 2.66 -0.37
C PHE A 123 12.80 1.88 -1.66
N HIS A 124 11.91 0.89 -1.70
CA HIS A 124 11.55 0.20 -2.94
C HIS A 124 10.68 1.06 -3.86
N PHE A 125 10.59 2.36 -3.61
CA PHE A 125 9.85 3.32 -4.42
C PHE A 125 10.38 4.74 -4.23
N ARG A 126 10.11 5.61 -5.21
CA ARG A 126 10.57 6.99 -5.17
C ARG A 126 9.92 7.77 -4.01
N PRO A 127 10.69 8.29 -3.04
CA PRO A 127 10.13 9.05 -1.92
C PRO A 127 9.77 10.48 -2.35
N TYR A 128 8.49 10.84 -2.25
CA TYR A 128 7.98 12.20 -2.46
C TYR A 128 6.87 12.48 -1.42
N ARG A 129 6.54 13.76 -1.20
CA ARG A 129 5.45 14.11 -0.27
C ARG A 129 4.12 13.59 -0.82
N GLY A 130 3.47 12.70 -0.07
CA GLY A 130 2.25 12.02 -0.48
C GLY A 130 2.47 10.62 -1.05
N ALA A 131 3.70 10.09 -1.08
CA ALA A 131 3.95 8.79 -1.69
C ALA A 131 3.30 7.63 -0.91
N GLN A 132 3.23 7.69 0.42
CA GLN A 132 2.51 6.69 1.21
C GLN A 132 0.99 6.89 1.11
N THR A 133 0.55 8.14 1.08
CA THR A 133 -0.86 8.51 0.83
C THR A 133 -1.37 7.92 -0.48
N ASP A 134 -0.60 8.05 -1.57
CA ASP A 134 -0.97 7.51 -2.88
C ASP A 134 -1.11 5.99 -2.84
N ARG A 135 -0.23 5.31 -2.09
CA ARG A 135 -0.24 3.84 -1.94
C ARG A 135 -1.44 3.35 -1.12
N GLU A 136 -1.79 4.03 -0.05
CA GLU A 136 -2.96 3.70 0.77
C GLU A 136 -4.26 3.82 -0.06
N VAL A 137 -4.41 4.90 -0.83
CA VAL A 137 -5.56 5.07 -1.72
C VAL A 137 -5.55 4.05 -2.86
N SER A 138 -4.39 3.77 -3.46
CA SER A 138 -4.26 2.74 -4.49
C SER A 138 -4.61 1.34 -3.98
N ALA A 139 -4.23 1.02 -2.75
CA ALA A 139 -4.56 -0.27 -2.14
C ALA A 139 -6.08 -0.42 -1.96
N TYR A 140 -6.75 0.61 -1.45
CA TYR A 140 -8.21 0.62 -1.35
C TYR A 140 -8.88 0.47 -2.72
N ARG A 141 -8.45 1.23 -3.73
CA ARG A 141 -9.02 1.13 -5.09
C ARG A 141 -8.83 -0.26 -5.71
N LEU A 142 -7.71 -0.93 -5.42
CA LEU A 142 -7.50 -2.32 -5.83
C LEU A 142 -8.46 -3.28 -5.13
N ASP A 143 -8.63 -3.16 -3.81
CA ASP A 143 -9.60 -3.97 -3.04
C ASP A 143 -11.03 -3.74 -3.49
N GLU A 144 -11.38 -2.49 -3.80
CA GLU A 144 -12.68 -2.10 -4.32
C GLU A 144 -12.94 -2.67 -5.72
N ALA A 145 -11.96 -2.60 -6.63
CA ALA A 145 -12.05 -3.17 -7.97
C ALA A 145 -12.27 -4.71 -7.91
N LEU A 146 -11.64 -5.38 -6.95
CA LEU A 146 -11.81 -6.81 -6.70
C LEU A 146 -13.09 -7.14 -5.91
N GLY A 147 -13.69 -6.15 -5.25
CA GLY A 147 -14.88 -6.34 -4.42
C GLY A 147 -14.64 -7.22 -3.19
N PHE A 148 -13.41 -7.27 -2.66
CA PHE A 148 -13.08 -8.11 -1.51
C PHE A 148 -13.50 -7.47 -0.17
N GLY A 149 -13.52 -6.14 -0.09
CA GLY A 149 -13.89 -5.40 1.10
C GLY A 149 -13.00 -5.74 2.30
N ARG A 150 -11.71 -5.97 2.06
CA ARG A 150 -10.72 -6.24 3.11
C ARG A 150 -9.96 -4.99 3.51
N ILE A 151 -10.01 -3.92 2.72
CA ILE A 151 -9.40 -2.63 3.06
C ILE A 151 -10.51 -1.62 3.35
N PRO A 152 -10.52 -0.95 4.52
CA PRO A 152 -11.55 0.03 4.82
C PRO A 152 -11.58 1.18 3.78
N PRO A 153 -12.76 1.78 3.52
CA PRO A 153 -12.89 2.95 2.67
C PRO A 153 -11.80 3.99 2.90
N THR A 154 -11.02 4.30 1.86
CA THR A 154 -9.86 5.20 1.96
C THR A 154 -9.88 6.19 0.81
N ALA A 155 -9.70 7.47 1.13
CA ALA A 155 -9.64 8.53 0.15
C ALA A 155 -8.58 9.57 0.50
N ARG A 156 -8.16 10.34 -0.50
CA ARG A 156 -7.33 11.52 -0.29
C ARG A 156 -8.18 12.65 0.28
N THR A 157 -7.65 13.38 1.25
CA THR A 157 -8.29 14.56 1.85
C THR A 157 -7.41 15.79 1.71
N ALA A 158 -8.02 16.99 1.71
CA ALA A 158 -7.30 18.25 1.85
C ALA A 158 -6.81 18.51 3.29
N GLY A 159 -7.27 17.71 4.27
CA GLY A 159 -6.87 17.77 5.67
C GLY A 159 -7.96 18.28 6.61
N VAL A 160 -7.53 18.67 7.82
CA VAL A 160 -8.42 19.19 8.87
C VAL A 160 -8.64 20.69 8.66
N ALA A 161 -9.90 21.10 8.46
CA ALA A 161 -10.24 22.51 8.29
C ALA A 161 -10.04 23.30 9.60
N GLY A 162 -9.40 24.47 9.54
CA GLY A 162 -9.31 25.40 10.69
C GLY A 162 -8.22 25.11 11.74
N MET A 163 -7.37 24.11 11.54
CA MET A 163 -6.18 23.89 12.39
C MET A 163 -4.92 24.50 11.76
N GLU A 164 -4.12 25.23 12.55
CA GLU A 164 -2.91 25.95 12.08
C GLU A 164 -1.95 25.07 11.26
N SER A 165 -1.44 25.66 10.19
CA SER A 165 -0.60 25.02 9.18
C SER A 165 0.71 24.49 9.76
N GLY A 166 0.99 23.20 9.55
CA GLY A 166 2.27 22.56 9.86
C GLY A 166 2.15 21.09 10.30
N ARG A 167 1.06 20.74 11.01
CA ARG A 167 0.74 19.36 11.46
C ARG A 167 -0.56 18.81 10.87
N THR A 168 -1.17 19.59 9.99
CA THR A 168 -2.43 19.34 9.28
C THR A 168 -2.23 19.76 7.82
N GLY A 169 -2.97 19.12 6.91
CA GLY A 169 -2.89 19.38 5.47
C GLY A 169 -3.32 18.18 4.64
N SER A 170 -2.99 18.19 3.35
CA SER A 170 -3.27 17.05 2.47
C SER A 170 -2.74 15.73 3.07
N GLY A 171 -3.46 14.64 2.82
CA GLY A 171 -3.22 13.33 3.40
C GLY A 171 -4.22 12.30 2.91
N MET A 172 -4.25 11.13 3.55
CA MET A 172 -5.36 10.19 3.42
C MET A 172 -6.26 10.22 4.65
N ILE A 173 -7.52 9.89 4.41
CA ILE A 173 -8.50 9.50 5.42
C ILE A 173 -8.99 8.11 5.10
N GLN A 174 -9.08 7.29 6.13
CA GLN A 174 -9.60 5.93 6.07
C GLN A 174 -10.70 5.79 7.11
N GLN A 175 -11.79 5.10 6.79
CA GLN A 175 -12.85 4.82 7.75
C GLN A 175 -12.26 4.04 8.94
N PHE A 176 -12.50 4.51 10.15
CA PHE A 176 -12.14 3.76 11.34
C PHE A 176 -13.18 2.66 11.56
N VAL A 177 -12.73 1.41 11.57
CA VAL A 177 -13.56 0.25 11.91
C VAL A 177 -13.17 -0.25 13.29
N GLU A 178 -14.15 -0.35 14.19
CA GLU A 178 -13.94 -0.90 15.52
C GLU A 178 -13.45 -2.35 15.40
N SER A 179 -12.27 -2.61 15.95
CA SER A 179 -11.56 -3.88 15.72
C SER A 179 -10.50 -4.14 16.78
N GLY A 180 -10.30 -5.42 17.09
CA GLY A 180 -9.21 -5.88 17.94
C GLY A 180 -7.90 -6.10 17.16
N PRO A 181 -6.81 -6.43 17.87
CA PRO A 181 -5.55 -6.83 17.26
C PRO A 181 -5.73 -7.98 16.26
N GLY A 182 -4.87 -8.03 15.24
CA GLY A 182 -4.87 -9.12 14.28
C GLY A 182 -4.55 -10.47 14.94
N ARG A 183 -5.35 -11.49 14.63
CA ARG A 183 -5.08 -12.90 14.97
C ARG A 183 -4.00 -13.50 14.07
N ALA A 184 -3.48 -14.70 14.36
CA ALA A 184 -2.54 -15.33 13.44
C ALA A 184 -3.21 -15.56 12.08
N ALA A 185 -2.50 -15.32 10.96
CA ALA A 185 -3.07 -15.35 9.61
C ALA A 185 -3.84 -16.66 9.30
N ARG A 186 -3.36 -17.79 9.83
CA ARG A 186 -3.99 -19.12 9.69
C ARG A 186 -5.34 -19.28 10.40
N GLU A 187 -5.70 -18.38 11.31
CA GLU A 187 -6.95 -18.44 12.08
C GLU A 187 -8.16 -17.89 11.32
N TYR A 188 -7.94 -17.07 10.28
CA TYR A 188 -9.04 -16.53 9.46
C TYR A 188 -9.61 -17.58 8.51
N GLY A 189 -10.82 -17.35 7.98
CA GLY A 189 -11.39 -18.23 6.96
C GLY A 189 -10.56 -18.25 5.68
N LYS A 190 -10.45 -19.42 5.02
CA LYS A 190 -9.70 -19.60 3.76
C LYS A 190 -10.00 -18.51 2.71
N PRO A 191 -11.25 -18.11 2.45
CA PRO A 191 -11.53 -17.02 1.50
C PRO A 191 -10.85 -15.71 1.88
N GLN A 192 -10.93 -15.30 3.14
CA GLN A 192 -10.33 -14.04 3.62
C GLN A 192 -8.80 -14.07 3.54
N GLN A 193 -8.20 -15.23 3.88
CA GLN A 193 -6.75 -15.41 3.76
C GLN A 193 -6.29 -15.27 2.31
N GLN A 194 -6.99 -15.92 1.37
CA GLN A 194 -6.67 -15.84 -0.04
C GLN A 194 -6.94 -14.45 -0.62
N GLN A 195 -8.01 -13.76 -0.21
CA GLN A 195 -8.29 -12.37 -0.63
C GLN A 195 -7.13 -11.44 -0.28
N VAL A 196 -6.65 -11.46 0.97
CA VAL A 196 -5.51 -10.63 1.37
C VAL A 196 -4.21 -11.08 0.72
N GLY A 197 -3.98 -12.39 0.54
CA GLY A 197 -2.83 -12.88 -0.21
C GLY A 197 -2.82 -12.42 -1.68
N VAL A 198 -3.98 -12.40 -2.34
CA VAL A 198 -4.14 -11.88 -3.71
C VAL A 198 -3.84 -10.38 -3.74
N LEU A 199 -4.40 -9.60 -2.80
CA LEU A 199 -4.12 -8.16 -2.69
C LEU A 199 -2.63 -7.91 -2.53
N ASP A 200 -2.01 -8.57 -1.56
CA ASP A 200 -0.59 -8.41 -1.22
C ASP A 200 0.33 -8.80 -2.39
N TYR A 201 -0.01 -9.86 -3.14
CA TYR A 201 0.73 -10.23 -4.34
C TYR A 201 0.65 -9.15 -5.42
N ILE A 202 -0.56 -8.70 -5.76
CA ILE A 202 -0.78 -7.70 -6.81
C ILE A 202 -0.08 -6.39 -6.45
N MET A 203 -0.26 -5.90 -5.22
CA MET A 203 0.36 -4.66 -4.80
C MET A 203 1.86 -4.79 -4.52
N GLY A 204 2.39 -6.01 -4.36
CA GLY A 204 3.77 -6.24 -3.95
C GLY A 204 4.02 -5.72 -2.54
N ASN A 205 3.21 -6.13 -1.58
CA ASN A 205 3.26 -5.63 -0.21
C ASN A 205 4.59 -6.03 0.47
N LEU A 206 5.27 -5.05 1.06
CA LEU A 206 6.58 -5.24 1.69
C LEU A 206 6.52 -5.47 3.21
N ASP A 207 5.34 -5.39 3.83
CA ASP A 207 5.25 -5.35 5.30
C ASP A 207 3.90 -5.86 5.84
N ARG A 208 3.28 -6.89 5.25
CA ARG A 208 2.06 -7.49 5.83
C ARG A 208 2.41 -8.43 6.99
N ARG A 209 2.30 -7.88 8.19
CA ARG A 209 2.52 -8.54 9.49
C ARG A 209 1.32 -8.28 10.43
N PRO A 210 1.21 -8.93 11.61
CA PRO A 210 0.05 -8.81 12.50
C PRO A 210 -0.31 -7.39 12.95
N ALA A 211 0.66 -6.46 12.95
CA ALA A 211 0.40 -5.04 13.24
C ALA A 211 -0.38 -4.33 12.11
N ASN A 212 -0.31 -4.86 10.88
CA ASN A 212 -0.87 -4.26 9.66
C ASN A 212 -2.14 -4.98 9.20
N PHE A 213 -2.82 -5.70 10.10
CA PHE A 213 -4.19 -6.15 9.87
C PHE A 213 -4.93 -6.29 11.21
N ARG A 214 -6.26 -6.24 11.16
CA ARG A 214 -7.14 -6.18 12.33
C ARG A 214 -8.20 -7.27 12.25
N THR A 215 -8.77 -7.58 13.41
CA THR A 215 -9.90 -8.51 13.52
C THR A 215 -11.16 -7.74 13.94
N VAL A 216 -12.16 -7.75 13.08
CA VAL A 216 -13.51 -7.25 13.38
C VAL A 216 -14.31 -8.40 13.96
N TYR A 217 -14.88 -8.21 15.15
CA TYR A 217 -15.69 -9.22 15.83
C TYR A 217 -17.17 -8.91 15.64
N HIS A 218 -17.95 -9.95 15.36
CA HIS A 218 -19.39 -9.87 15.18
C HIS A 218 -20.12 -10.47 16.39
N ASP A 219 -21.37 -10.05 16.62
CA ASP A 219 -22.19 -10.50 17.75
C ASP A 219 -22.47 -12.00 17.75
N ASP A 220 -22.40 -12.64 16.58
CA ASP A 220 -22.59 -14.09 16.41
C ASP A 220 -21.32 -14.92 16.72
N GLY A 221 -20.24 -14.25 17.15
CA GLY A 221 -18.95 -14.87 17.47
C GLY A 221 -18.07 -15.15 16.24
N THR A 222 -18.52 -14.81 15.03
CA THR A 222 -17.67 -14.81 13.84
C THR A 222 -16.77 -13.57 13.81
N PHE A 223 -15.77 -13.60 12.95
CA PHE A 223 -14.85 -12.48 12.81
C PHE A 223 -14.33 -12.33 11.38
N ASP A 224 -13.99 -11.10 11.05
CA ASP A 224 -13.48 -10.69 9.75
C ASP A 224 -12.07 -10.09 9.86
N LEU A 225 -11.26 -10.38 8.85
CA LEU A 225 -9.97 -9.79 8.59
C LEU A 225 -10.14 -8.44 7.89
N LEU A 226 -9.46 -7.42 8.40
CA LEU A 226 -9.22 -6.16 7.70
C LEU A 226 -7.73 -5.90 7.53
N ALA A 227 -7.30 -5.70 6.29
CA ALA A 227 -5.97 -5.25 5.92
C ALA A 227 -5.87 -3.72 6.06
N ILE A 228 -4.85 -3.26 6.77
CA ILE A 228 -4.55 -1.83 6.96
C ILE A 228 -3.08 -1.56 6.67
N ASP A 229 -2.70 -0.29 6.63
CA ASP A 229 -1.32 0.17 6.47
C ASP A 229 -0.60 -0.35 5.22
N HIS A 230 -0.91 0.28 4.08
CA HIS A 230 -0.36 -0.07 2.77
C HIS A 230 0.69 0.94 2.29
N GLY A 231 1.22 1.78 3.18
CA GLY A 231 2.23 2.80 2.84
C GLY A 231 3.51 2.21 2.22
N ARG A 232 3.75 0.90 2.41
CA ARG A 232 4.88 0.15 1.85
C ARG A 232 4.47 -0.83 0.72
N ALA A 233 3.39 -0.55 0.02
CA ALA A 233 2.99 -1.29 -1.18
C ALA A 233 3.47 -0.62 -2.47
N PHE A 234 3.23 -1.25 -3.62
CA PHE A 234 3.53 -0.75 -4.96
C PHE A 234 5.00 -0.36 -5.14
N PRO A 235 5.94 -1.32 -4.99
CA PRO A 235 7.34 -1.08 -5.25
C PRO A 235 7.59 -0.86 -6.74
N GLU A 236 8.63 -0.09 -7.03
CA GLU A 236 9.20 0.08 -8.35
C GLU A 236 10.26 -0.98 -8.62
N SER A 237 10.30 -1.50 -9.85
CA SER A 237 11.21 -2.57 -10.25
C SER A 237 11.49 -2.57 -11.74
N PHE A 238 12.61 -3.21 -12.12
CA PHE A 238 12.89 -3.53 -13.52
C PHE A 238 12.08 -4.74 -14.00
N ASP A 239 11.80 -5.67 -13.09
CA ASP A 239 10.92 -6.81 -13.32
C ASP A 239 9.83 -6.82 -12.24
N PRO A 240 8.54 -6.70 -12.60
CA PRO A 240 7.46 -6.65 -11.63
C PRO A 240 7.28 -7.94 -10.82
N PHE A 241 7.85 -9.07 -11.25
CA PHE A 241 7.79 -10.36 -10.56
C PHE A 241 8.96 -10.60 -9.62
N GLU A 242 10.01 -9.77 -9.70
CA GLU A 242 11.20 -9.87 -8.84
C GLU A 242 11.20 -8.88 -7.66
N VAL A 243 10.06 -8.22 -7.40
CA VAL A 243 9.92 -7.36 -6.23
C VAL A 243 9.95 -8.21 -4.96
N PRO A 244 10.72 -7.82 -3.93
CA PRO A 244 10.63 -8.49 -2.65
C PRO A 244 9.24 -8.19 -2.05
N MET A 245 8.66 -9.15 -1.35
CA MET A 245 7.38 -9.00 -0.64
C MET A 245 7.46 -9.64 0.74
N SER A 246 6.74 -9.10 1.73
CA SER A 246 6.59 -9.70 3.05
C SER A 246 5.11 -9.78 3.38
N SER A 247 4.59 -10.98 3.55
CA SER A 247 3.19 -11.19 3.92
C SER A 247 2.94 -12.53 4.55
N ASP A 248 2.43 -12.51 5.79
CA ASP A 248 1.93 -13.70 6.50
C ASP A 248 0.90 -14.48 5.66
N PHE A 249 0.15 -13.81 4.77
CA PHE A 249 -0.83 -14.47 3.90
C PHE A 249 -0.20 -15.06 2.63
N LEU A 250 0.83 -14.43 2.07
CA LEU A 250 1.59 -15.03 0.97
C LEU A 250 2.29 -16.31 1.42
N GLU A 251 2.88 -16.34 2.61
CA GLU A 251 3.50 -17.54 3.19
C GLU A 251 2.52 -18.72 3.32
N LEU A 252 1.23 -18.43 3.51
CA LEU A 252 0.19 -19.44 3.61
C LEU A 252 -0.20 -20.06 2.26
N TRP A 253 -0.03 -19.36 1.14
CA TRP A 253 -0.65 -19.77 -0.13
C TRP A 253 0.29 -19.80 -1.34
N ALA A 254 1.27 -18.91 -1.39
CA ALA A 254 2.13 -18.71 -2.55
C ALA A 254 2.92 -19.97 -2.91
N GLY A 255 2.90 -20.37 -4.18
CA GLY A 255 3.67 -21.50 -4.69
C GLY A 255 3.21 -22.88 -4.19
N LYS A 256 2.13 -22.97 -3.41
CA LYS A 256 1.62 -24.26 -2.88
C LYS A 256 0.80 -25.06 -3.88
N GLY A 257 0.54 -24.50 -5.06
CA GLY A 257 -0.21 -25.16 -6.12
C GLY A 257 -1.71 -25.30 -5.86
N GLU A 258 -2.24 -24.65 -4.82
CA GLU A 258 -3.68 -24.61 -4.53
C GLU A 258 -4.39 -23.55 -5.36
N ASP A 259 -5.52 -23.93 -5.95
CA ASP A 259 -6.39 -23.00 -6.67
C ASP A 259 -7.06 -21.99 -5.72
N LEU A 260 -7.30 -20.79 -6.25
CA LEU A 260 -8.10 -19.77 -5.57
C LEU A 260 -9.56 -20.22 -5.44
N GLN A 261 -10.22 -19.78 -4.37
CA GLN A 261 -11.64 -20.03 -4.18
C GLN A 261 -12.48 -19.47 -5.36
N PRO A 262 -13.58 -20.13 -5.75
CA PRO A 262 -14.38 -19.73 -6.90
C PRO A 262 -14.85 -18.27 -6.87
N GLU A 263 -15.19 -17.74 -5.69
CA GLU A 263 -15.58 -16.34 -5.52
C GLU A 263 -14.44 -15.35 -5.81
N ILE A 264 -13.20 -15.72 -5.50
CA ILE A 264 -12.00 -14.92 -5.78
C ILE A 264 -11.70 -14.96 -7.28
N LEU A 265 -11.80 -16.13 -7.90
CA LEU A 265 -11.68 -16.28 -9.35
C LEU A 265 -12.70 -15.44 -10.11
N ALA A 266 -13.96 -15.48 -9.67
CA ALA A 266 -15.03 -14.69 -10.27
C ALA A 266 -14.81 -13.18 -10.09
N ALA A 267 -14.16 -12.74 -9.02
CA ALA A 267 -13.76 -11.35 -8.83
C ALA A 267 -12.65 -10.94 -9.81
N LEU A 268 -11.59 -11.76 -9.94
CA LEU A 268 -10.49 -11.51 -10.87
C LEU A 268 -10.96 -11.41 -12.32
N ASP A 269 -11.90 -12.26 -12.73
CA ASP A 269 -12.43 -12.26 -14.10
C ASP A 269 -13.29 -11.02 -14.41
N ARG A 270 -13.87 -10.36 -13.38
CA ARG A 270 -14.72 -9.17 -13.53
C ARG A 270 -13.95 -7.87 -13.67
N VAL A 271 -12.69 -7.83 -13.24
CA VAL A 271 -11.89 -6.60 -13.26
C VAL A 271 -11.53 -6.21 -14.69
N ASP A 272 -11.92 -4.99 -15.08
CA ASP A 272 -11.43 -4.31 -16.27
C ASP A 272 -10.00 -3.81 -16.02
N VAL A 273 -9.05 -4.30 -16.83
CA VAL A 273 -7.63 -3.99 -16.68
C VAL A 273 -7.31 -2.53 -16.96
N ALA A 274 -7.99 -1.90 -17.91
CA ALA A 274 -7.76 -0.49 -18.24
C ALA A 274 -8.31 0.43 -17.14
N GLN A 275 -9.46 0.07 -16.56
CA GLN A 275 -9.98 0.76 -15.38
C GLN A 275 -9.08 0.57 -14.17
N LEU A 276 -8.54 -0.63 -13.94
CA LEU A 276 -7.58 -0.87 -12.86
C LEU A 276 -6.31 -0.02 -13.04
N HIS A 277 -5.73 0.02 -14.24
CA HIS A 277 -4.58 0.88 -14.53
C HIS A 277 -4.89 2.36 -14.24
N SER A 278 -6.05 2.85 -14.68
CA SER A 278 -6.50 4.23 -14.42
C SER A 278 -6.70 4.48 -12.92
N ALA A 279 -7.29 3.54 -12.19
CA ALA A 279 -7.54 3.64 -10.76
C ALA A 279 -6.24 3.81 -9.96
N LEU A 280 -5.18 3.10 -10.37
CA LEU A 280 -3.88 3.14 -9.72
C LEU A 280 -3.03 4.34 -10.17
N SER A 281 -3.01 4.68 -11.46
CA SER A 281 -2.21 5.82 -11.97
C SER A 281 -2.76 7.16 -11.50
N ASP A 282 -4.09 7.33 -11.41
CA ASP A 282 -4.72 8.58 -10.98
C ASP A 282 -4.51 8.92 -9.50
N THR A 283 -4.02 7.98 -8.68
CA THR A 283 -3.59 8.32 -7.31
C THR A 283 -2.28 9.08 -7.29
N GLY A 284 -1.44 8.98 -8.33
CA GLY A 284 -0.09 9.54 -8.38
C GLY A 284 1.03 8.50 -8.29
N LEU A 285 0.72 7.20 -8.30
CA LEU A 285 1.73 6.16 -8.51
C LEU A 285 2.48 6.38 -9.83
N SER A 286 3.77 6.04 -9.85
CA SER A 286 4.53 6.07 -11.09
C SER A 286 4.01 5.02 -12.07
N GLU A 287 4.26 5.22 -13.37
CA GLU A 287 3.92 4.22 -14.40
C GLU A 287 4.59 2.87 -14.11
N ASN A 288 5.79 2.87 -13.54
CA ASN A 288 6.49 1.64 -13.19
C ASN A 288 5.77 0.86 -12.08
N ALA A 289 5.39 1.52 -10.99
CA ALA A 289 4.63 0.90 -9.91
C ALA A 289 3.24 0.44 -10.38
N THR A 290 2.57 1.26 -11.20
CA THR A 290 1.23 0.98 -11.75
C THR A 290 1.25 -0.21 -12.69
N SER A 291 2.08 -0.17 -13.74
CA SER A 291 2.23 -1.27 -14.69
C SER A 291 2.70 -2.55 -13.98
N GLY A 292 3.59 -2.45 -12.99
CA GLY A 292 4.04 -3.63 -12.26
C GLY A 292 2.93 -4.33 -11.49
N ALA A 293 2.03 -3.57 -10.84
CA ALA A 293 0.85 -4.15 -10.19
C ALA A 293 -0.12 -4.76 -11.22
N VAL A 294 -0.33 -4.10 -12.35
CA VAL A 294 -1.20 -4.59 -13.43
C VAL A 294 -0.66 -5.90 -14.04
N GLU A 295 0.65 -6.02 -14.26
CA GLU A 295 1.26 -7.26 -14.76
C GLU A 295 1.16 -8.41 -13.74
N ARG A 296 1.38 -8.14 -12.44
CA ARG A 296 1.13 -9.14 -11.39
C ARG A 296 -0.33 -9.57 -11.32
N PHE A 297 -1.28 -8.63 -11.48
CA PHE A 297 -2.71 -8.96 -11.57
C PHE A 297 -3.01 -9.87 -12.76
N LYS A 298 -2.55 -9.52 -13.98
CA LYS A 298 -2.77 -10.34 -15.18
C LYS A 298 -2.22 -11.75 -15.00
N TYR A 299 -1.01 -11.86 -14.49
CA TYR A 299 -0.36 -13.15 -14.25
C TYR A 299 -1.11 -13.99 -13.22
N LEU A 300 -1.51 -13.41 -12.09
CA LEU A 300 -2.30 -14.11 -11.07
C LEU A 300 -3.66 -14.56 -11.63
N ARG A 301 -4.32 -13.72 -12.43
CA ARG A 301 -5.60 -14.05 -13.09
C ARG A 301 -5.47 -15.20 -14.09
N GLU A 302 -4.38 -15.25 -14.85
CA GLU A 302 -4.09 -16.35 -15.78
C GLU A 302 -3.75 -17.65 -15.03
N LEU A 303 -2.93 -17.53 -13.98
CA LEU A 303 -2.45 -18.69 -13.22
C LEU A 303 -3.54 -19.30 -12.32
N ARG A 304 -4.52 -18.49 -11.89
CA ARG A 304 -5.67 -18.88 -11.03
C ARG A 304 -5.30 -19.41 -9.63
N ARG A 305 -4.06 -19.14 -9.20
CA ARG A 305 -3.47 -19.43 -7.89
C ARG A 305 -2.47 -18.32 -7.52
N ILE A 306 -2.16 -18.18 -6.23
CA ILE A 306 -1.15 -17.22 -5.77
C ILE A 306 0.24 -17.72 -6.22
N PRO A 307 0.95 -16.99 -7.09
CA PRO A 307 2.24 -17.44 -7.60
C PRO A 307 3.32 -17.45 -6.52
N GLN A 308 4.45 -18.11 -6.80
CA GLN A 308 5.65 -17.94 -5.99
C GLN A 308 6.12 -16.47 -6.06
N TYR A 309 6.76 -16.01 -4.99
CA TYR A 309 7.26 -14.64 -4.86
C TYR A 309 8.68 -14.63 -4.26
N ILE A 310 9.34 -13.48 -4.35
CA ILE A 310 10.63 -13.25 -3.69
C ILE A 310 10.36 -12.70 -2.29
N SER A 311 10.82 -13.41 -1.25
CA SER A 311 10.68 -12.94 0.12
C SER A 311 11.52 -11.69 0.38
N HIS A 312 10.92 -10.73 1.10
CA HIS A 312 11.64 -9.66 1.76
C HIS A 312 12.09 -10.16 3.13
N ASP A 313 13.35 -10.56 3.22
CA ASP A 313 14.00 -10.90 4.49
C ASP A 313 14.17 -9.67 5.41
#